data_AF-A0A5N5IDN7-F1
#
_entry.id   AF-A0A5N5IDN7-F1
#
_cell.length_a   1.000
_cell.length_b   1.000
_cell.length_c   1.000
_cell.angle_alpha   90.00
_cell.angle_beta   90.00
_cell.angle_gamma   90.00
#
_symmetry.space_group_name_H-M   'P 1'
#
loop_
_entity.id
_entity.type
_entity.pdbx_description
1 polymer ?
#
loop_
_entity_poly.entity_id
_entity_poly.type
_entity_poly.pdbx_seq_one_letter_code
_entity_poly.pdbx_strand_id
1 'polypeptide(L)'
;MLPFQVKCHVGYVPSGQRVVGLSKLSRVADVFAKRLQDPQRLANEVCSALQHGIKPAGVAVVLQCLHVHFPNLESVFLDSNHQGWVELLVSAGSGVFENKNANIWADFWSLLRFRGINVEKTRVRDKQNHHWCPSRSSAGAIATFKMESVNPGMVTAVASILRSLGEDPLRKELVGTPARFVKWLMNFQNSNFDMKLNGFVSDNGDNFKEKHVHSELNLSFWSQCEHHLLPFYGVVHMGYMCTEGSNPIGKSLLQSIVRFYGFKLQVQERLTRQIAETISPLLGGDVIVVVEASHTCMISRGIEKFGSSTATIAVLGRFSTDPAARAKFMQSIPNTAVSGR
;
A
#
# COMPACT_ATOMS: atom_id res chain seq x y z
N MET A 1 -33.07 -10.12 0.29
CA MET A 1 -33.19 -8.94 -0.59
C MET A 1 -32.80 -7.63 0.10
N LEU A 2 -32.29 -7.65 1.34
CA LEU A 2 -31.79 -6.43 1.98
C LEU A 2 -30.38 -6.11 1.45
N PRO A 3 -30.01 -4.82 1.33
CA PRO A 3 -28.67 -4.44 0.94
C PRO A 3 -27.66 -4.83 2.02
N PHE A 4 -26.46 -5.21 1.60
CA PHE A 4 -25.30 -5.33 2.47
C PHE A 4 -24.18 -4.43 1.99
N GLN A 5 -23.47 -3.83 2.94
CA GLN A 5 -22.28 -3.05 2.65
C GLN A 5 -21.07 -3.98 2.60
N VAL A 6 -20.16 -3.76 1.67
CA VAL A 6 -18.98 -4.61 1.47
C VAL A 6 -17.71 -3.78 1.50
N LYS A 7 -16.71 -4.23 2.26
CA LYS A 7 -15.30 -3.91 2.00
C LYS A 7 -14.67 -5.11 1.31
N CYS A 8 -14.22 -4.89 0.07
CA CYS A 8 -13.60 -5.92 -0.76
C CYS A 8 -12.07 -5.78 -0.69
N HIS A 9 -11.41 -6.84 -0.27
CA HIS A 9 -9.96 -6.95 -0.22
C HIS A 9 -9.50 -7.96 -1.26
N VAL A 10 -8.56 -7.55 -2.11
CA VAL A 10 -8.05 -8.36 -3.20
C VAL A 10 -6.56 -8.58 -3.01
N GLY A 11 -6.15 -9.82 -2.83
CA GLY A 11 -4.77 -10.26 -2.96
C GLY A 11 -4.56 -10.82 -4.36
N TYR A 12 -3.46 -10.48 -5.03
CA TYR A 12 -3.11 -11.09 -6.31
C TYR A 12 -1.59 -11.25 -6.44
N VAL A 13 -1.15 -12.33 -7.09
CA VAL A 13 0.26 -12.60 -7.37
C VAL A 13 0.53 -12.40 -8.86
N PRO A 14 1.24 -11.34 -9.26
CA PRO A 14 1.58 -11.10 -10.66
C PRO A 14 2.25 -12.32 -11.31
N SER A 15 1.93 -12.59 -12.58
CA SER A 15 2.60 -13.59 -13.41
C SER A 15 3.21 -12.91 -14.65
N GLY A 16 4.33 -13.43 -15.15
CA GLY A 16 4.95 -12.95 -16.40
C GLY A 16 5.25 -11.44 -16.43
N GLN A 17 5.69 -10.87 -15.31
CA GLN A 17 6.01 -9.44 -15.14
C GLN A 17 4.85 -8.47 -15.43
N ARG A 18 3.60 -8.95 -15.47
CA ARG A 18 2.43 -8.10 -15.71
C ARG A 18 1.78 -7.66 -14.40
N VAL A 19 1.80 -6.35 -14.18
CA VAL A 19 1.11 -5.68 -13.08
C VAL A 19 -0.21 -5.11 -13.58
N VAL A 20 -1.28 -5.26 -12.80
CA VAL A 20 -2.60 -4.78 -13.18
C VAL A 20 -2.85 -3.42 -12.55
N GLY A 21 -3.32 -2.47 -13.36
CA GLY A 21 -3.71 -1.16 -12.84
C GLY A 21 -4.81 -1.27 -11.78
N LEU A 22 -4.58 -0.67 -10.61
CA LEU A 22 -5.45 -0.74 -9.42
C LEU A 22 -6.94 -0.51 -9.71
N SER A 23 -7.23 0.45 -10.59
CA SER A 23 -8.62 0.77 -10.96
C SER A 23 -9.35 -0.38 -11.66
N LYS A 24 -8.65 -1.34 -12.28
CA LYS A 24 -9.27 -2.53 -12.88
C LYS A 24 -9.79 -3.49 -11.81
N LEU A 25 -9.05 -3.70 -10.72
CA LEU A 25 -9.47 -4.56 -9.61
C LEU A 25 -10.79 -4.07 -9.01
N SER A 26 -10.85 -2.76 -8.72
CA SER A 26 -12.05 -2.14 -8.18
C SER A 26 -13.23 -2.17 -9.15
N ARG A 27 -13.01 -1.99 -10.46
CA ARG A 27 -14.08 -2.05 -11.47
C ARG A 27 -14.70 -3.45 -11.53
N VAL A 28 -13.89 -4.50 -11.44
CA VAL A 28 -14.42 -5.88 -11.43
C VAL A 28 -15.32 -6.09 -10.21
N ALA A 29 -14.87 -5.68 -9.01
CA ALA A 29 -15.69 -5.78 -7.80
C ALA A 29 -17.03 -5.03 -7.94
N ASP A 30 -17.02 -3.80 -8.48
CA ASP A 30 -18.23 -3.00 -8.68
C ASP A 30 -19.22 -3.61 -9.67
N VAL A 31 -18.74 -4.27 -10.73
CA VAL A 31 -19.61 -4.91 -11.72
C VAL A 31 -20.44 -6.02 -11.09
N PHE A 32 -19.84 -6.84 -10.22
CA PHE A 32 -20.54 -7.95 -9.56
C PHE A 32 -21.38 -7.48 -8.38
N ALA A 33 -20.92 -6.46 -7.63
CA ALA A 33 -21.66 -5.92 -6.48
C ALA A 33 -22.98 -5.23 -6.85
N LYS A 34 -23.15 -4.80 -8.11
CA LYS A 34 -24.38 -4.19 -8.62
C LYS A 34 -25.47 -5.20 -9.03
N ARG A 35 -25.26 -6.49 -8.79
CA ARG A 35 -26.20 -7.57 -9.10
C ARG A 35 -26.87 -8.08 -7.82
N LEU A 36 -27.92 -8.88 -7.95
CA LEU A 36 -28.44 -9.65 -6.81
C LEU A 36 -27.40 -10.68 -6.40
N GLN A 37 -26.91 -10.56 -5.17
CA GLN A 37 -25.78 -11.34 -4.67
C GLN A 37 -26.03 -11.83 -3.26
N ASP A 38 -25.43 -12.97 -2.94
CA ASP A 38 -25.05 -13.31 -1.57
C ASP A 38 -23.53 -13.06 -1.39
N PRO A 39 -23.05 -12.81 -0.16
CA PRO A 39 -21.64 -12.52 0.10
C PRO A 39 -20.66 -13.54 -0.48
N GLN A 40 -20.91 -14.84 -0.33
CA GLN A 40 -19.97 -15.87 -0.77
C GLN A 40 -19.92 -15.97 -2.30
N ARG A 41 -21.07 -15.88 -2.98
CA ARG A 41 -21.13 -15.82 -4.44
C ARG A 41 -20.40 -14.61 -4.99
N LEU A 42 -20.60 -13.43 -4.38
CA LEU A 42 -19.87 -12.22 -4.78
C LEU A 42 -18.35 -12.42 -4.68
N ALA A 43 -17.86 -13.03 -3.58
CA ALA A 43 -16.44 -13.32 -3.43
C ALA A 43 -15.93 -14.28 -4.52
N ASN A 44 -16.68 -15.34 -4.81
CA ASN A 44 -16.34 -16.33 -5.83
C ASN A 44 -16.32 -15.73 -7.24
N GLU A 45 -17.33 -14.93 -7.60
CA GLU A 45 -17.44 -14.30 -8.92
C GLU A 45 -16.34 -13.27 -9.16
N VAL A 46 -16.05 -12.42 -8.16
CA VAL A 46 -14.93 -11.46 -8.25
C VAL A 46 -13.60 -12.21 -8.38
N CYS A 47 -13.37 -13.24 -7.56
CA CYS A 47 -12.14 -14.04 -7.61
C CYS A 47 -11.96 -14.71 -8.99
N SER A 48 -13.01 -15.36 -9.49
CA SER A 48 -13.00 -16.02 -10.80
C SER A 48 -12.76 -15.03 -11.94
N ALA A 49 -13.46 -13.89 -11.95
CA ALA A 49 -13.29 -12.89 -13.00
C ALA A 49 -11.89 -12.28 -13.01
N LEU A 50 -11.31 -12.02 -11.85
CA LEU A 50 -9.94 -11.55 -11.73
C LEU A 50 -8.95 -12.62 -12.21
N GLN A 51 -9.10 -13.88 -11.80
CA GLN A 51 -8.23 -14.97 -12.25
C GLN A 51 -8.25 -15.11 -13.78
N HIS A 52 -9.43 -15.11 -14.41
CA HIS A 52 -9.57 -15.26 -15.86
C HIS A 52 -9.11 -14.03 -16.64
N GLY A 53 -9.43 -12.83 -16.15
CA GLY A 53 -9.13 -11.57 -16.84
C GLY A 53 -7.66 -11.14 -16.72
N ILE A 54 -7.02 -11.42 -15.58
CA ILE A 54 -5.64 -11.03 -15.30
C ILE A 54 -4.66 -12.17 -15.61
N LYS A 55 -5.10 -13.42 -15.44
CA LYS A 55 -4.26 -14.63 -15.46
C LYS A 55 -3.04 -14.56 -14.53
N PRO A 56 -3.21 -14.15 -13.26
CA PRO A 56 -2.13 -14.10 -12.29
C PRO A 56 -1.76 -15.53 -11.84
N ALA A 57 -0.67 -15.66 -11.08
CA ALA A 57 -0.33 -16.94 -10.44
C ALA A 57 -1.39 -17.33 -9.40
N GLY A 58 -2.08 -16.35 -8.82
CA GLY A 58 -3.31 -16.58 -8.07
C GLY A 58 -3.99 -15.28 -7.62
N VAL A 59 -5.24 -15.42 -7.21
CA VAL A 59 -6.07 -14.35 -6.64
C VAL A 59 -6.70 -14.84 -5.33
N ALA A 60 -6.74 -13.97 -4.34
CA ALA A 60 -7.56 -14.09 -3.16
C ALA A 60 -8.53 -12.91 -3.09
N VAL A 61 -9.77 -13.18 -2.73
CA VAL A 61 -10.79 -12.17 -2.43
C VAL A 61 -11.30 -12.42 -1.02
N VAL A 62 -11.29 -11.39 -0.19
CA VAL A 62 -11.88 -11.39 1.15
C VAL A 62 -12.88 -10.25 1.23
N LEU A 63 -14.12 -10.56 1.60
CA LEU A 63 -15.16 -9.56 1.76
C LEU A 63 -15.54 -9.45 3.23
N GLN A 64 -15.45 -8.24 3.78
CA GLN A 64 -16.12 -7.89 5.03
C GLN A 64 -17.48 -7.33 4.69
N CYS A 65 -18.53 -8.05 5.04
CA CYS A 65 -19.91 -7.72 4.73
C CYS A 65 -20.63 -7.29 6.00
N LEU A 66 -21.35 -6.18 5.92
CA LEU A 66 -22.26 -5.73 6.97
C LEU A 66 -23.69 -5.87 6.44
N HIS A 67 -24.47 -6.75 7.05
CA HIS A 67 -25.84 -7.06 6.64
C HIS A 67 -26.83 -6.83 7.79
N VAL A 68 -28.06 -6.43 7.51
CA VAL A 68 -29.10 -6.25 8.52
C VAL A 68 -29.51 -7.62 9.09
N HIS A 69 -29.50 -7.79 10.42
CA HIS A 69 -29.93 -9.06 11.02
C HIS A 69 -31.42 -9.29 10.76
N PHE A 70 -31.80 -10.44 10.23
CA PHE A 70 -33.21 -10.84 10.16
C PHE A 70 -33.52 -11.61 11.45
N PRO A 71 -34.44 -11.13 12.31
CA PRO A 71 -34.84 -11.90 13.47
C PRO A 71 -35.47 -13.20 12.97
N ASN A 72 -35.00 -14.34 13.47
CA ASN A 72 -35.69 -15.60 13.26
C ASN A 72 -37.06 -15.50 13.94
N LEU A 73 -38.13 -16.08 13.37
CA LEU A 73 -39.49 -15.93 13.90
C LEU A 73 -39.60 -16.35 15.38
N GLU A 74 -38.72 -17.24 15.84
CA GLU A 74 -38.60 -17.70 17.24
C GLU A 74 -37.87 -16.70 18.16
N SER A 75 -36.96 -15.88 17.64
CA SER A 75 -36.14 -14.94 18.43
C SER A 75 -36.84 -13.61 18.75
N VAL A 76 -38.01 -13.36 18.16
CA VAL A 76 -38.78 -12.12 18.38
C VAL A 76 -39.34 -12.03 19.82
N PHE A 77 -39.44 -13.16 20.52
CA PHE A 77 -40.09 -13.21 21.83
C PHE A 77 -39.13 -13.35 23.03
N LEU A 78 -37.81 -13.55 22.83
CA LEU A 78 -36.92 -13.95 23.94
C LEU A 78 -35.64 -13.12 24.14
N ASP A 79 -35.23 -12.22 23.23
CA ASP A 79 -33.98 -11.47 23.39
C ASP A 79 -34.13 -9.97 23.15
N SER A 80 -33.88 -9.16 24.19
CA SER A 80 -33.90 -7.68 24.16
C SER A 80 -32.65 -7.03 23.52
N ASN A 81 -31.71 -7.83 23.02
CA ASN A 81 -30.45 -7.37 22.41
C ASN A 81 -30.42 -7.63 20.90
N HIS A 82 -31.36 -7.05 20.15
CA HIS A 82 -31.29 -7.09 18.69
C HIS A 82 -30.14 -6.20 18.17
N GLN A 83 -28.96 -6.80 17.95
CA GLN A 83 -27.92 -6.18 17.14
C GLN A 83 -28.41 -6.13 15.68
N GLY A 84 -28.91 -4.96 15.26
CA GLY A 84 -29.50 -4.77 13.92
C GLY A 84 -28.56 -4.99 12.74
N TRP A 85 -27.25 -5.18 12.95
CA TRP A 85 -26.27 -5.45 11.91
C TRP A 85 -25.36 -6.62 12.29
N VAL A 86 -25.17 -7.55 11.35
CA VAL A 86 -24.25 -8.68 11.43
C VAL A 86 -23.06 -8.40 10.54
N GLU A 87 -21.85 -8.59 11.07
CA GLU A 87 -20.63 -8.61 10.29
C GLU A 87 -20.30 -10.05 9.88
N LEU A 88 -20.08 -10.26 8.59
CA LEU A 88 -19.73 -11.54 7.98
C LEU A 88 -18.44 -11.39 7.18
N LEU A 89 -17.50 -12.31 7.40
CA LEU A 89 -16.27 -12.41 6.62
C LEU A 89 -16.38 -13.63 5.68
N VAL A 90 -16.26 -13.41 4.38
CA VAL A 90 -16.21 -14.50 3.38
C VAL A 90 -14.93 -14.40 2.57
N SER A 91 -14.44 -15.54 2.08
CA SER A 91 -13.22 -15.61 1.29
C SER A 91 -13.34 -16.56 0.11
N ALA A 92 -12.63 -16.23 -0.97
CA ALA A 92 -12.49 -17.03 -2.17
C ALA A 92 -11.03 -16.97 -2.65
N GLY A 93 -10.51 -18.07 -3.18
CA GLY A 93 -9.12 -18.17 -3.66
C GLY A 93 -9.04 -18.95 -4.97
N SER A 94 -8.06 -18.61 -5.80
CA SER A 94 -7.75 -19.31 -7.05
C SER A 94 -6.24 -19.29 -7.34
N GLY A 95 -5.76 -20.27 -8.10
CA GLY A 95 -4.32 -20.46 -8.36
C GLY A 95 -3.56 -20.78 -7.07
N VAL A 96 -2.49 -20.06 -6.78
CA VAL A 96 -1.72 -20.28 -5.53
C VAL A 96 -2.51 -20.06 -4.23
N PHE A 97 -3.71 -19.45 -4.31
CA PHE A 97 -4.63 -19.27 -3.17
C PHE A 97 -5.74 -20.33 -3.10
N GLU A 98 -5.76 -21.33 -3.98
CA GLU A 98 -6.79 -22.37 -3.97
C GLU A 98 -6.77 -23.20 -2.67
N ASN A 99 -5.57 -23.54 -2.18
CA ASN A 99 -5.39 -24.11 -0.86
C ASN A 99 -5.43 -23.02 0.22
N LYS A 100 -6.48 -22.99 1.04
CA LYS A 100 -6.64 -22.02 2.15
C LYS A 100 -5.55 -22.11 3.23
N ASN A 101 -4.83 -23.22 3.32
CA ASN A 101 -3.73 -23.43 4.26
C ASN A 101 -2.37 -23.05 3.66
N ALA A 102 -2.31 -22.57 2.42
CA ALA A 102 -1.07 -22.13 1.81
C ALA A 102 -0.49 -20.91 2.55
N ASN A 103 0.84 -20.86 2.72
CA ASN A 103 1.54 -19.78 3.41
C ASN A 103 1.23 -18.38 2.85
N ILE A 104 0.88 -18.29 1.57
CA ILE A 104 0.53 -17.02 0.94
C ILE A 104 -0.77 -16.41 1.50
N TRP A 105 -1.70 -17.24 1.99
CA TRP A 105 -2.85 -16.74 2.76
C TRP A 105 -2.39 -16.06 4.04
N ALA A 106 -1.39 -16.61 4.74
CA ALA A 106 -0.85 -16.01 5.95
C ALA A 106 -0.23 -14.63 5.69
N ASP A 107 0.48 -14.48 4.56
CA ASP A 107 1.01 -13.18 4.13
C ASP A 107 -0.15 -12.18 3.85
N PHE A 108 -1.20 -12.63 3.14
CA PHE A 108 -2.37 -11.79 2.85
C PHE A 108 -3.14 -11.40 4.12
N TRP A 109 -3.39 -12.35 5.03
CA TRP A 109 -4.06 -12.08 6.30
C TRP A 109 -3.26 -11.13 7.18
N SER A 110 -1.92 -11.24 7.17
CA SER A 110 -1.05 -10.30 7.88
C SER A 110 -1.21 -8.87 7.36
N LEU A 111 -1.27 -8.68 6.04
CA LEU A 111 -1.55 -7.36 5.45
C LEU A 111 -2.91 -6.80 5.86
N LEU A 112 -3.94 -7.65 5.95
CA LEU A 112 -5.28 -7.22 6.41
C LEU A 112 -5.26 -6.84 7.89
N ARG A 113 -4.52 -7.57 8.72
CA ARG A 113 -4.34 -7.27 10.16
C ARG A 113 -3.74 -5.89 10.38
N PHE A 114 -2.77 -5.46 9.57
CA PHE A 114 -2.18 -4.12 9.67
C PHE A 114 -3.23 -3.02 9.57
N ARG A 115 -4.32 -3.27 8.82
CA ARG A 115 -5.45 -2.36 8.63
C ARG A 115 -6.57 -2.53 9.65
N GLY A 116 -6.33 -3.27 10.72
CA GLY A 116 -7.30 -3.52 11.80
C GLY A 116 -8.36 -4.56 11.45
N ILE A 117 -8.16 -5.35 10.39
CA ILE A 117 -9.08 -6.42 10.01
C ILE A 117 -8.64 -7.69 10.74
N ASN A 118 -9.38 -8.05 11.79
CA ASN A 118 -9.07 -9.24 12.58
C ASN A 118 -10.07 -10.37 12.27
N VAL A 119 -9.56 -11.52 11.85
CA VAL A 119 -10.35 -12.71 11.50
C VAL A 119 -11.00 -13.35 12.75
N GLU A 120 -10.45 -13.09 13.94
CA GLU A 120 -10.81 -13.79 15.19
C GLU A 120 -11.77 -13.01 16.11
N LYS A 121 -12.18 -11.78 15.76
CA LYS A 121 -13.06 -10.95 16.60
C LYS A 121 -14.35 -10.55 15.88
N THR A 122 -15.29 -11.48 15.76
CA THR A 122 -16.71 -11.16 15.54
C THR A 122 -17.36 -10.88 16.90
N ARG A 123 -17.13 -9.68 17.47
CA ARG A 123 -18.02 -8.98 18.42
C ARG A 123 -17.40 -7.66 18.94
N VAL A 124 -18.22 -6.60 18.82
CA VAL A 124 -18.18 -5.27 19.45
C VAL A 124 -17.48 -4.10 18.72
N ARG A 125 -18.37 -3.17 18.30
CA ARG A 125 -18.31 -1.72 18.00
C ARG A 125 -17.09 -0.90 18.49
N ASP A 126 -16.71 0.13 17.72
CA ASP A 126 -17.26 1.48 17.96
C ASP A 126 -17.18 2.47 16.78
N LYS A 127 -18.10 3.44 16.82
CA LYS A 127 -18.30 4.55 15.88
C LYS A 127 -17.18 5.60 15.98
N GLN A 128 -16.75 6.16 14.86
CA GLN A 128 -16.78 7.62 14.57
C GLN A 128 -16.24 7.90 13.16
N ASN A 129 -17.02 8.64 12.37
CA ASN A 129 -16.54 9.37 11.20
C ASN A 129 -15.65 10.50 11.69
N HIS A 130 -14.39 10.58 11.27
CA HIS A 130 -13.62 11.82 11.35
C HIS A 130 -12.72 12.05 10.13
N HIS A 131 -12.60 13.34 9.84
CA HIS A 131 -12.04 13.97 8.65
C HIS A 131 -10.55 13.69 8.44
N TRP A 132 -10.19 13.51 7.17
CA TRP A 132 -8.80 13.48 6.71
C TRP A 132 -8.27 14.91 6.55
N CYS A 133 -7.46 15.39 7.51
CA CYS A 133 -6.64 16.59 7.34
C CYS A 133 -5.28 16.41 8.03
N PRO A 134 -4.19 16.14 7.30
CA PRO A 134 -2.87 16.09 7.87
C PRO A 134 -2.27 17.49 7.89
N SER A 135 -2.57 18.27 8.92
CA SER A 135 -1.85 19.51 9.22
C SER A 135 -1.31 19.47 10.64
N ARG A 136 -0.23 18.72 10.87
CA ARG A 136 0.74 19.02 11.93
C ARG A 136 2.16 18.67 11.50
N SER A 137 3.02 19.64 11.79
CA SER A 137 4.38 19.85 11.33
C SER A 137 5.36 18.87 11.96
N SER A 138 6.25 18.30 11.14
CA SER A 138 7.57 17.87 11.60
C SER A 138 8.56 18.96 11.23
N ALA A 139 9.14 19.61 12.25
CA ALA A 139 10.30 20.47 12.09
C ALA A 139 11.52 19.58 11.80
N GLY A 140 11.77 19.34 10.52
CA GLY A 140 12.99 18.71 10.00
C GLY A 140 13.73 19.72 9.14
N ALA A 141 15.05 19.79 9.32
CA ALA A 141 15.95 20.80 8.76
C ALA A 141 15.62 21.23 7.31
N ILE A 142 15.45 22.53 7.13
CA ILE A 142 15.41 23.16 5.80
C ILE A 142 16.80 23.02 5.20
N ALA A 143 16.96 22.07 4.29
CA ALA A 143 18.06 22.14 3.33
C ALA A 143 17.85 23.41 2.50
N THR A 144 18.78 24.36 2.61
CA THR A 144 18.86 25.53 1.75
C THR A 144 19.18 25.05 0.33
N PHE A 145 18.15 24.90 -0.49
CA PHE A 145 18.31 24.62 -1.91
C PHE A 145 18.87 25.87 -2.60
N LYS A 146 20.00 25.73 -3.28
CA LYS A 146 20.49 26.73 -4.23
C LYS A 146 19.37 27.04 -5.22
N MET A 147 19.12 28.33 -5.43
CA MET A 147 18.04 28.82 -6.28
C MET A 147 18.46 28.65 -7.73
N GLU A 148 18.19 27.47 -8.30
CA GLU A 148 18.30 27.28 -9.74
C GLU A 148 17.20 28.07 -10.46
N SER A 149 17.54 28.64 -11.61
CA SER A 149 16.60 29.35 -12.48
C SER A 149 15.50 28.40 -12.94
N VAL A 150 14.25 28.71 -12.61
CA VAL A 150 13.08 27.90 -13.01
C VAL A 150 12.97 27.90 -14.55
N ASN A 151 12.86 26.72 -15.16
CA ASN A 151 12.78 26.57 -16.60
C ASN A 151 11.56 27.34 -17.17
N PRO A 152 11.77 28.39 -18.00
CA PRO A 152 10.68 29.24 -18.49
C PRO A 152 9.71 28.50 -19.42
N GLY A 153 10.18 27.48 -20.14
CA GLY A 153 9.34 26.63 -20.98
C GLY A 153 8.33 25.83 -20.16
N MET A 154 8.76 25.27 -19.02
CA MET A 154 7.86 24.56 -18.12
C MET A 154 6.83 25.47 -17.46
N VAL A 155 7.25 26.68 -17.06
CA VAL A 155 6.34 27.70 -16.49
C VAL A 155 5.26 28.07 -17.50
N THR A 156 5.66 28.27 -18.76
CA THR A 156 4.73 28.54 -19.86
C THR A 156 3.76 27.38 -20.09
N ALA A 157 4.25 26.14 -20.06
CA ALA A 157 3.40 24.96 -20.19
C ALA A 157 2.35 24.87 -19.07
N VAL A 158 2.73 25.13 -17.81
CA VAL A 158 1.77 25.11 -16.69
C VAL A 158 0.76 26.25 -16.79
N ALA A 159 1.19 27.45 -17.19
CA ALA A 159 0.25 28.54 -17.48
C ALA A 159 -0.72 28.19 -18.61
N SER A 160 -0.26 27.48 -19.64
CA SER A 160 -1.12 26.97 -20.70
C SER A 160 -2.14 25.95 -20.18
N ILE A 161 -1.75 25.06 -19.27
CA ILE A 161 -2.68 24.11 -18.63
C ILE A 161 -3.78 24.88 -17.88
N LEU A 162 -3.42 25.89 -17.07
CA LEU A 162 -4.41 26.70 -16.36
C LEU A 162 -5.41 27.36 -17.32
N ARG A 163 -4.91 27.95 -18.41
CA ARG A 163 -5.77 28.56 -19.43
C ARG A 163 -6.70 27.53 -20.08
N SER A 164 -6.19 26.34 -20.41
CA SER A 164 -7.00 25.25 -20.98
C SER A 164 -8.04 24.71 -20.02
N LEU A 165 -7.86 24.87 -18.70
CA LEU A 165 -8.86 24.55 -17.68
C LEU A 165 -9.94 25.65 -17.55
N GLY A 166 -9.82 26.76 -18.28
CA GLY A 166 -10.73 27.91 -18.19
C GLY A 166 -10.37 28.93 -17.10
N GLU A 167 -9.21 28.79 -16.46
CA GLU A 167 -8.73 29.76 -15.46
C GLU A 167 -7.96 30.91 -16.13
N ASP A 168 -8.01 32.10 -15.50
CA ASP A 168 -7.14 33.22 -15.86
C ASP A 168 -5.80 33.11 -15.10
N PRO A 169 -4.66 32.82 -15.76
CA PRO A 169 -3.37 32.74 -15.10
C PRO A 169 -2.88 34.07 -14.53
N LEU A 170 -3.46 35.20 -14.97
CA LEU A 170 -3.11 36.54 -14.51
C LEU A 170 -3.89 36.97 -13.26
N ARG A 171 -4.88 36.19 -12.81
CA ARG A 171 -5.59 36.51 -11.57
C ARG A 171 -4.65 36.45 -10.37
N LYS A 172 -4.88 37.34 -9.39
CA LYS A 172 -3.99 37.61 -8.26
C LYS A 172 -3.45 36.35 -7.57
N GLU A 173 -4.27 35.31 -7.40
CA GLU A 173 -3.87 34.09 -6.69
C GLU A 173 -3.08 33.08 -7.57
N LEU A 174 -3.19 33.18 -8.91
CA LEU A 174 -2.55 32.25 -9.85
C LEU A 174 -1.27 32.75 -10.50
N VAL A 175 -0.98 34.06 -10.47
CA VAL A 175 0.23 34.63 -11.11
C VAL A 175 1.50 33.86 -10.72
N GLY A 176 1.63 33.46 -9.45
CA GLY A 176 2.76 32.67 -8.97
C GLY A 176 2.62 31.14 -9.08
N THR A 177 1.44 30.62 -9.41
CA THR A 177 1.13 29.19 -9.41
C THR A 177 2.01 28.39 -10.38
N PRO A 178 2.18 28.82 -11.66
CA PRO A 178 3.05 28.11 -12.59
C PRO A 178 4.49 27.93 -12.07
N ALA A 179 5.11 29.00 -11.57
CA ALA A 179 6.47 28.94 -11.03
C ALA A 179 6.56 28.04 -9.79
N ARG A 180 5.60 28.14 -8.85
CA ARG A 180 5.53 27.27 -7.66
C ARG A 180 5.38 25.80 -8.03
N PHE A 181 4.51 25.50 -9.00
CA PHE A 181 4.26 24.14 -9.46
C PHE A 181 5.50 23.54 -10.13
N VAL A 182 6.14 24.26 -11.04
CA VAL A 182 7.38 23.81 -11.68
C VAL A 182 8.47 23.60 -10.64
N LYS A 183 8.66 24.54 -9.71
CA LYS A 183 9.65 24.40 -8.64
C LYS A 183 9.44 23.13 -7.82
N TRP A 184 8.19 22.82 -7.47
CA TRP A 184 7.87 21.58 -6.78
C TRP A 184 8.12 20.34 -7.66
N LEU A 185 7.75 20.37 -8.94
CA LEU A 185 7.95 19.27 -9.88
C LEU A 185 9.44 18.99 -10.14
N MET A 186 10.29 20.01 -10.11
CA MET A 186 11.75 19.86 -10.26
C MET A 186 12.41 19.19 -9.05
N ASN A 187 11.74 19.10 -7.90
CA ASN A 187 12.25 18.31 -6.77
C ASN A 187 12.46 16.82 -7.12
N PHE A 188 11.77 16.31 -8.15
CA PHE A 188 11.96 14.95 -8.66
C PHE A 188 13.30 14.77 -9.39
N GLN A 189 13.83 15.83 -10.01
CA GLN A 189 15.15 15.79 -10.67
C GLN A 189 16.31 15.84 -9.67
N ASN A 190 16.11 16.52 -8.53
CA ASN A 190 17.13 16.67 -7.49
C ASN A 190 17.35 15.42 -6.62
N SER A 191 16.86 14.27 -7.07
CA SER A 191 17.11 12.98 -6.42
C SER A 191 18.44 12.37 -6.90
N ASN A 192 19.53 13.14 -6.89
CA ASN A 192 20.87 12.57 -7.09
C ASN A 192 21.21 11.74 -5.85
N PHE A 193 21.21 10.42 -6.01
CA PHE A 193 21.65 9.49 -4.98
C PHE A 193 23.06 9.03 -5.30
N ASP A 194 24.04 9.85 -4.88
CA ASP A 194 25.45 9.45 -4.88
C ASP A 194 25.67 8.46 -3.74
N MET A 195 25.36 7.19 -3.99
CA MET A 195 25.69 6.13 -3.05
C MET A 195 27.20 5.90 -3.14
N LYS A 196 27.98 6.53 -2.25
CA LYS A 196 29.35 6.08 -1.95
C LYS A 196 29.25 4.73 -1.24
N LEU A 197 29.05 3.69 -2.04
CA LEU A 197 28.94 2.29 -1.65
C LEU A 197 30.24 1.69 -1.09
N ASN A 198 31.35 2.41 -1.20
CA ASN A 198 32.71 1.88 -1.06
C ASN A 198 33.14 1.49 0.37
N GLY A 199 32.20 1.23 1.29
CA GLY A 199 32.52 0.81 2.66
C GLY A 199 31.58 -0.23 3.26
N PHE A 200 30.46 -0.56 2.60
CA PHE A 200 29.50 -1.57 3.09
C PHE A 200 29.77 -2.90 2.41
N VAL A 201 30.98 -3.43 2.60
CA VAL A 201 31.23 -4.85 2.31
C VAL A 201 30.60 -5.61 3.47
N SER A 202 29.43 -6.21 3.23
CA SER A 202 28.85 -7.18 4.15
C SER A 202 29.91 -8.27 4.33
N ASP A 203 30.42 -8.39 5.54
CA ASP A 203 31.40 -9.41 5.89
C ASP A 203 30.77 -10.79 5.63
N ASN A 204 31.20 -11.43 4.54
CA ASN A 204 30.81 -12.80 4.18
C ASN A 204 31.54 -13.84 5.05
N GLY A 205 32.18 -13.40 6.14
CA GLY A 205 33.18 -14.16 6.90
C GLY A 205 32.69 -15.05 8.04
N ASP A 206 31.40 -15.17 8.33
CA ASP A 206 30.97 -15.99 9.48
C ASP A 206 29.67 -16.77 9.24
N ASN A 207 29.78 -17.87 8.49
CA ASN A 207 28.68 -18.82 8.20
C ASN A 207 28.14 -19.58 9.44
N PHE A 208 28.67 -19.33 10.64
CA PHE A 208 28.35 -20.09 11.85
C PHE A 208 27.50 -19.34 12.89
N LYS A 209 27.22 -18.04 12.70
CA LYS A 209 26.37 -17.28 13.63
C LYS A 209 24.91 -17.30 13.19
N GLU A 210 24.01 -17.54 14.14
CA GLU A 210 22.57 -17.50 13.90
C GLU A 210 22.15 -16.09 13.46
N LYS A 211 21.46 -15.99 12.32
CA LYS A 211 20.90 -14.73 11.82
C LYS A 211 19.45 -14.59 12.31
N HIS A 212 19.11 -13.40 12.80
CA HIS A 212 17.75 -13.07 13.21
C HIS A 212 17.13 -12.00 12.30
N VAL A 213 15.80 -11.94 12.30
CA VAL A 213 15.03 -10.92 11.57
C VAL A 213 15.14 -9.59 12.31
N HIS A 214 15.78 -8.60 11.69
CA HIS A 214 15.74 -7.20 12.11
C HIS A 214 14.71 -6.44 11.26
N SER A 215 14.05 -5.43 11.86
CA SER A 215 12.94 -4.72 11.22
C SER A 215 13.07 -3.20 11.35
N GLU A 216 12.95 -2.51 10.21
CA GLU A 216 12.89 -1.05 10.12
C GLU A 216 11.53 -0.65 9.58
N LEU A 217 10.71 -0.06 10.45
CA LEU A 217 9.27 0.10 10.23
C LEU A 217 8.89 1.59 10.11
N ASN A 218 7.77 1.84 9.44
CA ASN A 218 7.15 3.17 9.31
C ASN A 218 8.05 4.22 8.65
N LEU A 219 8.74 3.85 7.57
CA LEU A 219 9.51 4.78 6.75
C LEU A 219 8.57 5.51 5.79
N SER A 220 8.14 6.71 6.15
CA SER A 220 7.21 7.50 5.35
C SER A 220 7.76 7.88 3.98
N PHE A 221 6.91 7.86 2.97
CA PHE A 221 7.25 8.28 1.62
C PHE A 221 6.08 8.93 0.89
N TRP A 222 6.43 9.68 -0.15
CA TRP A 222 5.52 10.25 -1.14
C TRP A 222 6.12 10.02 -2.52
N SER A 223 5.25 9.79 -3.49
CA SER A 223 5.62 9.55 -4.87
C SER A 223 4.53 10.01 -5.82
N GLN A 224 4.78 9.93 -7.13
CA GLN A 224 3.81 10.29 -8.15
C GLN A 224 3.48 9.10 -9.04
N CYS A 225 2.18 8.83 -9.19
CA CYS A 225 1.69 7.80 -10.08
C CYS A 225 2.01 8.22 -11.52
N GLU A 226 2.85 7.45 -12.20
CA GLU A 226 3.29 7.78 -13.57
C GLU A 226 2.13 7.87 -14.57
N HIS A 227 1.03 7.15 -14.32
CA HIS A 227 -0.14 7.14 -15.19
C HIS A 227 -0.94 8.45 -15.17
N HIS A 228 -0.88 9.22 -14.08
CA HIS A 228 -1.77 10.36 -13.87
C HIS A 228 -1.08 11.61 -13.33
N LEU A 229 0.21 11.51 -12.99
CA LEU A 229 0.99 12.54 -12.30
C LEU A 229 0.32 13.01 -10.99
N LEU A 230 -0.46 12.12 -10.36
CA LEU A 230 -1.12 12.35 -9.08
C LEU A 230 -0.35 11.65 -7.96
N PRO A 231 -0.30 12.24 -6.76
CA PRO A 231 0.48 11.69 -5.67
C PRO A 231 -0.09 10.35 -5.17
N PHE A 232 0.81 9.52 -4.69
CA PHE A 232 0.50 8.43 -3.76
C PHE A 232 1.51 8.46 -2.62
N TYR A 233 1.08 8.11 -1.42
CA TYR A 233 1.86 8.29 -0.21
C TYR A 233 1.54 7.20 0.81
N GLY A 234 2.49 6.92 1.69
CA GLY A 234 2.31 5.93 2.72
C GLY A 234 3.62 5.58 3.42
N VAL A 235 3.81 4.32 3.74
CA VAL A 235 4.91 3.83 4.56
C VAL A 235 5.59 2.62 3.92
N VAL A 236 6.90 2.51 4.16
CA VAL A 236 7.72 1.36 3.84
C VAL A 236 8.14 0.67 5.15
N HIS A 237 8.05 -0.65 5.16
CA HIS A 237 8.56 -1.54 6.19
C HIS A 237 9.61 -2.44 5.57
N MET A 238 10.76 -2.58 6.21
CA MET A 238 11.87 -3.40 5.73
C MET A 238 12.27 -4.42 6.80
N GLY A 239 12.43 -5.66 6.39
CA GLY A 239 13.00 -6.72 7.21
C GLY A 239 14.25 -7.28 6.54
N TYR A 240 15.26 -7.59 7.33
CA TYR A 240 16.50 -8.22 6.83
C TYR A 240 17.11 -9.15 7.86
N MET A 241 17.93 -10.11 7.41
CA MET A 241 18.63 -11.04 8.30
C MET A 241 20.00 -10.50 8.69
N CYS A 242 20.27 -10.33 9.98
CA CYS A 242 21.58 -9.94 10.50
C CYS A 242 21.99 -10.79 11.71
N THR A 243 23.29 -10.86 11.99
CA THR A 243 23.80 -11.49 13.21
C THR A 243 23.65 -10.52 14.40
N GLU A 244 23.47 -11.03 15.61
CA GLU A 244 23.35 -10.18 16.80
C GLU A 244 24.58 -9.26 16.95
N GLY A 245 24.33 -8.00 17.30
CA GLY A 245 25.38 -6.98 17.43
C GLY A 245 25.90 -6.41 16.10
N SER A 246 25.49 -6.97 14.96
CA SER A 246 25.74 -6.36 13.65
C SER A 246 24.50 -5.59 13.20
N ASN A 247 24.62 -4.27 13.11
CA ASN A 247 23.71 -3.49 12.27
C ASN A 247 24.53 -2.90 11.12
N PRO A 248 24.53 -3.53 9.93
CA PRO A 248 25.39 -3.09 8.84
C PRO A 248 25.02 -1.70 8.33
N ILE A 249 23.78 -1.22 8.56
CA ILE A 249 23.28 0.03 7.97
C ILE A 249 22.45 0.87 8.95
N GLY A 250 22.74 2.17 8.99
CA GLY A 250 21.94 3.14 9.73
C GLY A 250 20.58 3.41 9.07
N LYS A 251 19.53 3.58 9.89
CA LYS A 251 18.17 3.95 9.45
C LYS A 251 18.11 5.15 8.49
N SER A 252 19.03 6.10 8.63
CA SER A 252 19.14 7.27 7.74
C SER A 252 19.45 6.91 6.28
N LEU A 253 20.25 5.87 6.03
CA LEU A 253 20.53 5.39 4.67
C LEU A 253 19.27 4.75 4.06
N LEU A 254 18.56 3.92 4.83
CA LEU A 254 17.30 3.31 4.38
C LEU A 254 16.24 4.37 4.07
N GLN A 255 16.11 5.40 4.92
CA GLN A 255 15.25 6.56 4.65
C GLN A 255 15.66 7.29 3.37
N SER A 256 16.96 7.41 3.10
CA SER A 256 17.48 8.04 1.88
C SER A 256 17.14 7.22 0.64
N ILE A 257 17.22 5.89 0.71
CA ILE A 257 16.82 4.98 -0.37
C ILE A 257 15.31 5.08 -0.63
N VAL A 258 14.48 5.05 0.41
CA VAL A 258 13.02 5.24 0.30
C VAL A 258 12.70 6.58 -0.34
N ARG A 259 13.37 7.65 0.10
CA ARG A 259 13.21 9.00 -0.47
C ARG A 259 13.62 9.04 -1.94
N PHE A 260 14.76 8.46 -2.30
CA PHE A 260 15.24 8.41 -3.68
C PHE A 260 14.23 7.76 -4.63
N TYR A 261 13.65 6.61 -4.24
CA TYR A 261 12.64 5.96 -5.07
C TYR A 261 11.28 6.63 -5.01
N GLY A 262 10.93 7.26 -3.88
CA GLY A 262 9.71 8.04 -3.73
C GLY A 262 9.66 9.25 -4.65
N PHE A 263 10.76 10.00 -4.77
CA PHE A 263 10.85 11.19 -5.65
C PHE A 263 11.05 10.84 -7.13
N LYS A 264 10.25 9.90 -7.65
CA LYS A 264 10.18 9.52 -9.07
C LYS A 264 8.73 9.37 -9.53
N LEU A 265 8.54 9.37 -10.86
CA LEU A 265 7.31 8.81 -11.45
C LEU A 265 7.36 7.29 -11.29
N GLN A 266 6.33 6.74 -10.67
CA GLN A 266 6.36 5.37 -10.17
C GLN A 266 5.05 4.61 -10.36
N VAL A 267 5.25 3.29 -10.28
CA VAL A 267 4.25 2.27 -9.95
C VAL A 267 4.67 1.66 -8.62
N GLN A 268 3.73 1.47 -7.67
CA GLN A 268 4.06 1.04 -6.31
C GLN A 268 4.80 -0.30 -6.29
N GLU A 269 4.39 -1.26 -7.11
CA GLU A 269 5.04 -2.56 -7.27
C GLU A 269 6.51 -2.41 -7.70
N ARG A 270 6.79 -1.46 -8.60
CA ARG A 270 8.16 -1.16 -9.05
C ARG A 270 8.98 -0.52 -7.92
N LEU A 271 8.40 0.46 -7.22
CA LEU A 271 9.03 1.11 -6.07
C LEU A 271 9.41 0.10 -4.97
N THR A 272 8.50 -0.80 -4.59
CA THR A 272 8.76 -1.85 -3.59
C THR A 272 9.93 -2.75 -4.01
N ARG A 273 9.93 -3.21 -5.27
CA ARG A 273 10.99 -4.07 -5.80
C ARG A 273 12.33 -3.36 -5.88
N GLN A 274 12.36 -2.14 -6.39
CA GLN A 274 13.58 -1.34 -6.51
C GLN A 274 14.23 -1.09 -5.15
N ILE A 275 13.43 -0.81 -4.12
CA ILE A 275 13.91 -0.68 -2.74
C ILE A 275 14.55 -2.00 -2.30
N ALA A 276 13.84 -3.13 -2.44
CA ALA A 276 14.35 -4.45 -2.05
C ALA A 276 15.67 -4.80 -2.77
N GLU A 277 15.72 -4.65 -4.08
CA GLU A 277 16.91 -4.91 -4.92
C GLU A 277 18.10 -4.00 -4.55
N THR A 278 17.84 -2.77 -4.10
CA THR A 278 18.89 -1.83 -3.68
C THR A 278 19.46 -2.17 -2.32
N ILE A 279 18.62 -2.54 -1.35
CA ILE A 279 19.07 -2.83 0.01
C ILE A 279 19.64 -4.24 0.15
N SER A 280 19.21 -5.18 -0.70
CA SER A 280 19.63 -6.59 -0.66
C SER A 280 21.15 -6.78 -0.62
N PRO A 281 21.96 -6.24 -1.56
CA PRO A 281 23.41 -6.39 -1.51
C PRO A 281 24.06 -5.70 -0.30
N LEU A 282 23.43 -4.66 0.25
CA LEU A 282 23.94 -3.92 1.42
C LEU A 282 23.70 -4.66 2.75
N LEU A 283 22.71 -5.54 2.77
CA LEU A 283 22.19 -6.22 3.95
C LEU A 283 22.39 -7.76 3.90
N GLY A 284 23.28 -8.24 3.02
CA GLY A 284 23.63 -9.66 2.95
C GLY A 284 22.62 -10.55 2.21
N GLY A 285 21.77 -9.97 1.35
CA GLY A 285 20.93 -10.71 0.39
C GLY A 285 19.51 -11.02 0.84
N ASP A 286 19.32 -11.27 2.14
CA ASP A 286 18.06 -11.73 2.73
C ASP A 286 17.18 -10.55 3.17
N VAL A 287 16.25 -10.11 2.31
CA VAL A 287 15.41 -8.93 2.58
C VAL A 287 13.93 -9.14 2.25
N ILE A 288 13.07 -8.48 3.01
CA ILE A 288 11.63 -8.34 2.74
C ILE A 288 11.27 -6.86 2.83
N VAL A 289 10.51 -6.37 1.85
CA VAL A 289 10.02 -4.98 1.81
C VAL A 289 8.53 -5.00 1.62
N VAL A 290 7.81 -4.34 2.53
CA VAL A 290 6.37 -4.13 2.45
C VAL A 290 6.11 -2.65 2.31
N VAL A 291 5.34 -2.25 1.31
CA VAL A 291 4.93 -0.86 1.10
C VAL A 291 3.42 -0.78 1.16
N GLU A 292 2.90 0.10 2.01
CA GLU A 292 1.47 0.42 2.09
C GLU A 292 1.26 1.87 1.64
N ALA A 293 0.34 2.12 0.72
CA ALA A 293 0.09 3.46 0.22
C ALA A 293 -1.36 3.74 -0.18
N SER A 294 -1.75 4.99 -0.01
CA SER A 294 -2.99 5.55 -0.55
C SER A 294 -2.70 6.29 -1.86
N HIS A 295 -3.53 6.05 -2.87
CA HIS A 295 -3.35 6.60 -4.22
C HIS A 295 -4.40 7.66 -4.51
N THR A 296 -4.00 8.92 -4.66
CA THR A 296 -4.94 10.00 -4.99
C THR A 296 -5.64 9.74 -6.32
N CYS A 297 -4.98 9.09 -7.29
CA CYS A 297 -5.59 8.71 -8.56
C CYS A 297 -6.75 7.71 -8.45
N MET A 298 -6.87 6.98 -7.34
CA MET A 298 -7.98 6.08 -7.04
C MET A 298 -9.14 6.80 -6.32
N ILE A 299 -8.87 7.97 -5.74
CA ILE A 299 -9.79 8.69 -4.86
C ILE A 299 -10.42 9.88 -5.59
N SER A 300 -9.62 10.71 -6.25
CA SER A 300 -10.06 12.01 -6.79
C SER A 300 -10.64 11.95 -8.20
N ARG A 301 -10.69 10.77 -8.83
CA ARG A 301 -11.19 10.60 -10.20
C ARG A 301 -11.67 9.19 -10.46
N GLY A 302 -12.56 9.06 -11.44
CA GLY A 302 -12.89 7.79 -12.09
C GLY A 302 -13.63 6.81 -11.19
N ILE A 303 -12.89 5.99 -10.43
CA ILE A 303 -13.47 4.91 -9.60
C ILE A 303 -13.81 5.34 -8.17
N GLU A 304 -13.22 6.44 -7.72
CA GLU A 304 -13.60 7.17 -6.50
C GLU A 304 -13.72 6.30 -5.23
N LYS A 305 -12.70 5.46 -4.97
CA LYS A 305 -12.66 4.57 -3.80
C LYS A 305 -11.98 5.24 -2.61
N PHE A 306 -12.76 6.03 -1.88
CA PHE A 306 -12.35 6.59 -0.60
C PHE A 306 -11.97 5.49 0.40
N GLY A 307 -10.85 5.69 1.12
CA GLY A 307 -10.33 4.71 2.08
C GLY A 307 -9.62 3.50 1.46
N SER A 308 -9.52 3.41 0.13
CA SER A 308 -8.73 2.38 -0.55
C SER A 308 -7.24 2.54 -0.22
N SER A 309 -6.59 1.41 0.05
CA SER A 309 -5.15 1.31 0.25
C SER A 309 -4.60 0.20 -0.62
N THR A 310 -3.32 0.28 -0.97
CA THR A 310 -2.61 -0.76 -1.70
C THR A 310 -1.38 -1.16 -0.92
N ALA A 311 -1.22 -2.47 -0.71
CA ALA A 311 -0.03 -3.04 -0.11
C ALA A 311 0.71 -3.90 -1.13
N THR A 312 2.03 -3.81 -1.17
CA THR A 312 2.91 -4.56 -2.06
C THR A 312 4.05 -5.16 -1.26
N ILE A 313 4.41 -6.39 -1.59
CA ILE A 313 5.51 -7.13 -0.93
C ILE A 313 6.56 -7.49 -1.98
N ALA A 314 7.83 -7.26 -1.67
CA ALA A 314 8.97 -7.82 -2.38
C ALA A 314 9.85 -8.62 -1.40
N VAL A 315 10.22 -9.84 -1.78
CA VAL A 315 11.07 -10.74 -0.99
C VAL A 315 12.27 -11.16 -1.81
N LEU A 316 13.44 -11.23 -1.17
CA LEU A 316 14.71 -11.68 -1.74
C LEU A 316 15.44 -12.56 -0.71
N GLY A 317 16.32 -13.44 -1.19
CA GLY A 317 17.06 -14.39 -0.35
C GLY A 317 16.12 -15.30 0.44
N ARG A 318 16.48 -15.59 1.70
CA ARG A 318 15.78 -16.49 2.62
C ARG A 318 14.30 -16.17 2.80
N PHE A 319 13.88 -14.90 2.76
CA PHE A 319 12.46 -14.55 2.86
C PHE A 319 11.60 -15.12 1.71
N SER A 320 12.21 -15.42 0.56
CA SER A 320 11.51 -16.02 -0.58
C SER A 320 11.12 -17.48 -0.33
N THR A 321 11.93 -18.21 0.44
CA THR A 321 11.81 -19.65 0.66
C THR A 321 11.39 -20.03 2.07
N ASP A 322 11.48 -19.12 3.05
CA ASP A 322 11.19 -19.36 4.46
C ASP A 322 9.93 -18.59 4.90
N PRO A 323 8.75 -19.24 4.93
CA PRO A 323 7.50 -18.64 5.40
C PRO A 323 7.53 -18.23 6.86
N ALA A 324 8.29 -18.92 7.72
CA ALA A 324 8.38 -18.60 9.13
C ALA A 324 9.14 -17.28 9.33
N ALA A 325 10.20 -17.05 8.56
CA ALA A 325 10.90 -15.77 8.51
C ALA A 325 9.97 -14.61 8.08
N ARG A 326 9.17 -14.81 7.03
CA ARG A 326 8.16 -13.82 6.61
C ARG A 326 7.15 -13.55 7.70
N ALA A 327 6.58 -14.59 8.30
CA ALA A 327 5.60 -14.46 9.38
C ALA A 327 6.18 -13.68 10.58
N LYS A 328 7.42 -13.98 10.99
CA LYS A 328 8.12 -13.26 12.06
C LYS A 328 8.26 -11.76 11.75
N PHE A 329 8.65 -11.41 10.52
CA PHE A 329 8.71 -10.02 10.09
C PHE A 329 7.32 -9.37 10.08
N MET A 330 6.33 -10.02 9.47
CA MET A 330 4.97 -9.47 9.36
C MET A 330 4.35 -9.22 10.74
N GLN A 331 4.62 -10.07 11.74
CA GLN A 331 4.17 -9.85 13.12
C GLN A 331 4.81 -8.64 13.81
N SER A 332 5.98 -8.19 13.36
CA SER A 332 6.64 -7.00 13.91
C SER A 332 6.01 -5.69 13.43
N ILE A 333 5.28 -5.71 12.30
CA ILE A 333 4.64 -4.52 11.73
C ILE A 333 3.47 -4.10 12.63
N PRO A 334 3.45 -2.86 13.14
CA PRO A 334 2.40 -2.41 14.04
C PRO A 334 1.06 -2.31 13.32
N ASN A 335 -0.02 -2.65 14.04
CA ASN A 335 -1.37 -2.40 13.54
C ASN A 335 -1.61 -0.89 13.43
N THR A 336 -1.78 -0.39 12.20
CA THR A 336 -2.07 1.02 11.91
C THR A 336 -3.39 1.50 12.51
N ALA A 337 -4.31 0.58 12.83
CA ALA A 337 -5.56 0.90 13.54
C ALA A 337 -5.37 1.28 15.03
N VAL A 338 -4.19 1.01 15.62
CA VAL A 338 -3.92 1.24 17.05
C VAL A 338 -2.98 2.42 17.29
N SER A 339 -2.18 2.81 16.30
CA SER A 339 -1.08 3.77 16.43
C SER A 339 -1.46 5.24 16.13
N GLY A 340 -2.75 5.51 15.88
CA GLY A 340 -3.30 6.87 15.73
C GLY A 340 -4.01 7.40 16.98
N ARG A 341 -3.51 7.07 18.18
CA ARG A 341 -3.98 7.67 19.45
C ARG A 341 -3.10 8.84 19.87
#